data_AF-A0A9P7ADL4-F1
#
_entry.id   AF-A0A9P7ADL4-F1
#
_cell.length_a   1.000
_cell.length_b   1.000
_cell.length_c   1.000
_cell.angle_alpha   90.00
_cell.angle_beta   90.00
_cell.angle_gamma   90.00
#
_symmetry.space_group_name_H-M   'P 1'
#
loop_
_entity.id
_entity.type
_entity.pdbx_description
1 polymer ?
#
loop_
_entity_poly.entity_id
_entity_poly.type
_entity_poly.pdbx_seq_one_letter_code
_entity_poly.pdbx_strand_id
1 'polypeptide(L)'
;MFVARCYKLTVSTSSSSDPLVSHGRHFGRTMFALCNYPSLLTNGILRLDQMEDTPLEDFPAEERREHRVFEQLLESYPGLLDRLKDGSEEDILHVGELIGKGAAGTKGDDTKTLKSAILDWIAPTGEAIHPPLHRNVKVDRGFNHERTGFLLCPVGLDWNDSAYGLTKDRLRSGELWVCGDQWPIFVYANYTYDPEDPWLGLLRSRLLVYTGAAFKHIFTSPSSVEREPKATRSGNARLHGMTSVTIASIAYIATQVWFALSSSSVFSRTDTTTDSETFYHSLLDLFEDPKESKEVDELTTCQICPTASAAKRPVSANSALMKIRQRQLALKQVQVSSPNVISS
;
A
#
# COMPACT_ATOMS: atom_id res chain seq x y z
N MET A 1 17.56 -0.13 15.22
CA MET A 1 17.94 -1.33 14.43
C MET A 1 16.65 -1.98 13.92
N PHE A 2 16.06 -1.41 12.87
CA PHE A 2 14.84 -1.94 12.26
C PHE A 2 15.25 -3.02 11.25
N VAL A 3 14.71 -4.23 11.43
CA VAL A 3 14.97 -5.36 10.54
C VAL A 3 14.17 -5.16 9.25
N ALA A 4 14.76 -4.46 8.27
CA ALA A 4 14.26 -4.44 6.91
C ALA A 4 14.35 -5.87 6.35
N ARG A 5 13.20 -6.54 6.20
CA ARG A 5 13.13 -7.87 5.59
C ARG A 5 13.55 -7.75 4.13
N CYS A 6 14.62 -8.45 3.75
CA CYS A 6 15.10 -8.51 2.36
C CYS A 6 13.99 -8.87 1.38
N TYR A 7 13.63 -7.94 0.50
CA TYR A 7 12.73 -8.17 -0.62
C TYR A 7 13.52 -8.76 -1.79
N LYS A 8 13.51 -10.09 -1.94
CA LYS A 8 13.96 -10.72 -3.20
C LYS A 8 12.85 -10.62 -4.24
N LEU A 9 12.88 -9.55 -5.03
CA LEU A 9 12.06 -9.43 -6.24
C LEU A 9 12.62 -10.33 -7.34
N THR A 10 11.94 -11.44 -7.64
CA THR A 10 12.16 -12.16 -8.91
C THR A 10 11.51 -11.36 -10.03
N VAL A 11 12.33 -10.72 -10.87
CA VAL A 11 11.88 -10.00 -12.06
C VAL A 11 11.22 -10.98 -13.02
N SER A 12 9.88 -10.93 -13.11
CA SER A 12 9.10 -11.61 -14.14
C SER A 12 9.25 -10.82 -15.45
N THR A 13 10.15 -11.27 -16.32
CA THR A 13 10.40 -10.70 -17.66
C THR A 13 9.21 -10.98 -18.59
N SER A 14 8.20 -10.10 -18.62
CA SER A 14 7.17 -10.14 -19.67
C SER A 14 6.55 -8.79 -20.04
N SER A 15 7.20 -7.66 -19.77
CA SER A 15 6.78 -6.36 -20.33
C SER A 15 7.90 -5.72 -21.15
N SER A 16 7.54 -5.14 -22.29
CA SER A 16 8.40 -4.40 -23.21
C SER A 16 8.87 -3.04 -22.66
N SER A 17 8.83 -2.85 -21.34
CA SER A 17 9.13 -1.59 -20.66
C SER A 17 10.43 -1.73 -19.89
N ASP A 18 11.20 -0.65 -19.79
CA ASP A 18 12.43 -0.58 -18.99
C ASP A 18 12.22 -1.14 -17.56
N PRO A 19 13.13 -2.00 -17.05
CA PRO A 19 13.04 -2.55 -15.70
C PRO A 19 12.86 -1.49 -14.60
N LEU A 20 13.49 -0.32 -14.72
CA LEU A 20 13.36 0.78 -13.76
C LEU A 20 11.93 1.32 -13.69
N VAL A 21 11.23 1.38 -14.84
CA VAL A 21 9.82 1.76 -14.89
C VAL A 21 9.00 0.74 -14.12
N SER A 22 9.25 -0.56 -14.30
CA SER A 22 8.56 -1.62 -13.55
C SER A 22 8.82 -1.54 -12.04
N HIS A 23 10.07 -1.30 -11.64
CA HIS A 23 10.45 -1.12 -10.24
C HIS A 23 9.77 0.09 -9.60
N GLY A 24 9.75 1.23 -10.30
CA GLY A 24 9.06 2.44 -9.84
C GLY A 24 7.57 2.21 -9.55
N ARG A 25 6.90 1.32 -10.30
CA ARG A 25 5.50 0.94 -10.03
C ARG A 25 5.31 0.37 -8.62
N HIS A 26 6.21 -0.51 -8.20
CA HIS A 26 6.11 -1.18 -6.92
C HIS A 26 6.60 -0.29 -5.78
N PHE A 27 7.75 0.36 -5.98
CA PHE A 27 8.35 1.24 -4.99
C PHE A 27 7.38 2.36 -4.58
N GLY A 28 6.75 3.02 -5.56
CA GLY A 28 5.78 4.08 -5.31
C GLY A 28 4.52 3.64 -4.52
N ARG A 29 4.15 2.35 -4.55
CA ARG A 29 3.01 1.83 -3.78
C ARG A 29 3.37 1.40 -2.36
N THR A 30 4.64 1.05 -2.11
CA THR A 30 5.01 0.26 -0.93
C THR A 30 6.11 0.87 -0.08
N MET A 31 6.87 1.82 -0.62
CA MET A 31 7.94 2.51 0.10
C MET A 31 7.66 3.99 0.23
N PHE A 32 7.48 4.70 -0.89
CA PHE A 32 7.24 6.14 -0.84
C PHE A 32 6.52 6.66 -2.09
N ALA A 33 5.29 7.14 -1.89
CA ALA A 33 4.38 7.45 -3.00
C ALA A 33 4.58 8.83 -3.63
N LEU A 34 4.98 9.82 -2.82
CA LEU A 34 5.09 11.22 -3.22
C LEU A 34 6.55 11.68 -3.36
N CYS A 35 7.39 10.78 -3.89
CA CYS A 35 8.81 11.05 -4.09
C CYS A 35 9.08 11.98 -5.29
N ASN A 36 10.08 12.87 -5.15
CA ASN A 36 10.81 13.41 -6.29
C ASN A 36 12.04 12.53 -6.56
N TYR A 37 11.90 11.55 -7.46
CA TYR A 37 12.93 10.52 -7.69
C TYR A 37 14.27 11.07 -8.17
N PRO A 38 14.34 12.01 -9.14
CA PRO A 38 15.60 12.65 -9.49
C PRO A 38 16.31 13.27 -8.28
N SER A 39 15.61 14.09 -7.49
CA SER A 39 16.19 14.71 -6.29
C SER A 39 16.59 13.68 -5.25
N LEU A 40 15.78 12.64 -5.02
CA LEU A 40 16.11 11.56 -4.09
C LEU A 40 17.44 10.87 -4.46
N LEU A 41 17.66 10.59 -5.74
CA LEU A 41 18.88 9.93 -6.20
C LEU A 41 20.09 10.87 -6.13
N THR A 42 19.97 12.11 -6.60
CA THR A 42 21.04 13.10 -6.54
C THR A 42 21.46 13.36 -5.10
N ASN A 43 20.49 13.67 -4.22
CA ASN A 43 20.76 13.93 -2.80
C ASN A 43 21.27 12.68 -2.09
N GLY A 44 20.78 11.49 -2.46
CA GLY A 44 21.22 10.22 -1.89
C GLY A 44 22.68 9.92 -2.18
N ILE A 45 23.14 10.12 -3.43
CA ILE A 45 24.54 9.95 -3.81
C ILE A 45 25.43 10.98 -3.12
N LEU A 46 25.04 12.26 -3.16
CA LEU A 46 25.77 13.32 -2.44
C LEU A 46 25.89 13.02 -0.94
N ARG A 47 24.85 12.42 -0.34
CA ARG A 47 24.87 12.03 1.08
C ARG A 47 25.92 10.99 1.39
N LEU A 48 26.10 10.01 0.51
CA LEU A 48 27.05 8.91 0.74
C LEU A 48 28.47 9.47 0.89
N ASP A 49 28.82 10.49 0.10
CA ASP A 49 30.11 11.17 0.20
C ASP A 49 30.20 12.02 1.47
N GLN A 50 29.16 12.78 1.81
CA GLN A 50 29.13 13.60 3.04
C GLN A 50 29.23 12.78 4.32
N MET A 51 28.71 11.55 4.29
CA MET A 51 28.72 10.61 5.41
C MET A 51 30.11 10.04 5.71
N GLU A 52 31.12 10.27 4.86
CA GLU A 52 32.52 9.96 5.18
C GLU A 52 33.04 10.84 6.34
N ASP A 53 32.60 12.09 6.40
CA ASP A 53 33.04 13.08 7.38
C ASP A 53 32.02 13.34 8.50
N THR A 54 30.72 13.17 8.23
CA THR A 54 29.63 13.52 9.14
C THR A 54 28.69 12.33 9.38
N PRO A 55 28.51 11.85 10.62
CA PRO A 55 27.54 10.79 10.92
C PRO A 55 26.11 11.16 10.49
N LEU A 56 25.32 10.16 10.06
CA LEU A 56 23.95 10.38 9.59
C LEU A 56 23.08 11.07 10.65
N GLU A 57 23.33 10.80 11.93
CA GLU A 57 22.59 11.35 13.08
C GLU A 57 22.70 12.88 13.19
N ASP A 58 23.76 13.47 12.66
CA ASP A 58 24.02 14.91 12.73
C ASP A 58 23.28 15.70 11.62
N PHE A 59 22.70 15.00 10.64
CA PHE A 59 21.90 15.63 9.59
C PHE A 59 20.47 15.98 10.07
N PRO A 60 19.84 17.00 9.47
CA PRO A 60 18.44 17.33 9.73
C PRO A 60 17.51 16.12 9.59
N ALA A 61 16.43 16.09 10.38
CA ALA A 61 15.51 14.95 10.41
C ALA A 61 14.89 14.62 9.03
N GLU A 62 14.58 15.64 8.24
CA GLU A 62 14.07 15.52 6.88
C GLU A 62 15.08 14.83 5.95
N GLU A 63 16.33 15.28 5.98
CA GLU A 63 17.40 14.65 5.21
C GLU A 63 17.58 13.19 5.65
N ARG A 64 17.66 12.92 6.95
CA ARG A 64 17.75 11.53 7.45
C ARG A 64 16.60 10.66 6.95
N ARG A 65 15.38 11.20 6.85
CA ARG A 65 14.23 10.48 6.29
C ARG A 65 14.39 10.22 4.80
N GLU A 66 14.79 11.24 4.04
CA GLU A 66 15.07 11.10 2.61
C GLU A 66 16.17 10.04 2.37
N HIS A 67 17.22 9.98 3.21
CA HIS A 67 18.27 8.96 3.10
C HIS A 67 17.72 7.56 3.29
N ARG A 68 16.86 7.35 4.30
CA ARG A 68 16.23 6.05 4.54
C ARG A 68 15.42 5.60 3.33
N VAL A 69 14.72 6.51 2.67
CA VAL A 69 13.96 6.19 1.44
C VAL A 69 14.92 5.84 0.29
N PHE A 70 16.05 6.54 0.17
CA PHE A 70 17.10 6.23 -0.80
C PHE A 70 17.72 4.84 -0.56
N GLU A 71 18.09 4.51 0.68
CA GLU A 71 18.60 3.19 1.06
C GLU A 71 17.59 2.08 0.73
N GLN A 72 16.31 2.27 1.07
CA GLN A 72 15.26 1.32 0.73
C GLN A 72 15.12 1.13 -0.79
N LEU A 73 15.34 2.19 -1.59
CA LEU A 73 15.34 2.09 -3.04
C LEU A 73 16.51 1.24 -3.54
N LEU A 74 17.71 1.47 -3.02
CA LEU A 74 18.90 0.68 -3.35
C LEU A 74 18.73 -0.80 -2.96
N GLU A 75 18.19 -1.09 -1.77
CA GLU A 75 17.91 -2.45 -1.31
C GLU A 75 16.91 -3.17 -2.22
N SER A 76 15.94 -2.43 -2.77
CA SER A 76 14.90 -2.99 -3.64
C SER A 76 15.38 -3.30 -5.07
N TYR A 77 16.51 -2.72 -5.50
CA TYR A 77 17.06 -2.90 -6.85
C TYR A 77 18.58 -3.12 -6.83
N PRO A 78 19.03 -4.39 -6.73
CA PRO A 78 20.45 -4.73 -6.72
C PRO A 78 21.19 -4.20 -7.96
N GLY A 79 22.35 -3.59 -7.75
CA GLY A 79 23.16 -2.97 -8.81
C GLY A 79 22.74 -1.54 -9.19
N LEU A 80 21.70 -0.98 -8.54
CA LEU A 80 21.34 0.43 -8.73
C LEU A 80 22.47 1.36 -8.31
N LEU A 81 23.09 1.09 -7.15
CA LEU A 81 24.14 1.95 -6.61
C LEU A 81 25.34 2.02 -7.56
N ASP A 82 25.80 0.88 -8.08
CA ASP A 82 26.93 0.83 -9.01
C ASP A 82 26.61 1.64 -10.28
N ARG A 83 25.40 1.49 -10.83
CA ARG A 83 24.94 2.29 -11.97
C ARG A 83 24.92 3.79 -11.69
N LEU A 84 24.57 4.20 -10.48
CA LEU A 84 24.51 5.61 -10.10
C LEU A 84 25.91 6.20 -9.83
N LYS A 85 26.80 5.43 -9.19
CA LYS A 85 28.17 5.86 -8.88
C LYS A 85 29.03 6.04 -10.11
N ASP A 86 28.88 5.15 -11.09
CA ASP A 86 29.62 5.20 -12.35
C ASP A 86 28.94 6.10 -13.40
N GLY A 87 27.74 6.63 -13.10
CA GLY A 87 26.92 7.42 -14.00
C GLY A 87 27.24 8.91 -13.97
N SER A 88 26.94 9.61 -15.07
CA SER A 88 26.95 11.07 -15.10
C SER A 88 25.74 11.66 -14.35
N GLU A 89 25.76 12.96 -14.05
CA GLU A 89 24.60 13.66 -13.47
C GLU A 89 23.34 13.49 -14.35
N GLU A 90 23.49 13.55 -15.68
CA GLU A 90 22.42 13.30 -16.64
C GLU A 90 21.86 11.87 -16.54
N ASP A 91 22.73 10.88 -16.31
CA ASP A 91 22.31 9.49 -16.11
C ASP A 91 21.52 9.32 -14.81
N ILE A 92 21.93 9.98 -13.73
CA ILE A 92 21.21 9.95 -12.44
C ILE A 92 19.81 10.53 -12.62
N LEU A 93 19.70 11.69 -13.28
CA LEU A 93 18.42 12.31 -13.59
C LEU A 93 17.55 11.38 -14.44
N HIS A 94 18.11 10.78 -15.48
CA HIS A 94 17.39 9.86 -16.36
C HIS A 94 16.88 8.60 -15.62
N VAL A 95 17.70 8.01 -14.74
CA VAL A 95 17.28 6.89 -13.88
C VAL A 95 16.12 7.32 -12.97
N GLY A 96 16.21 8.49 -12.35
CA GLY A 96 15.16 9.08 -11.53
C GLY A 96 13.85 9.26 -12.31
N GLU A 97 13.91 9.76 -13.54
CA GLU A 97 12.75 9.92 -14.42
C GLU A 97 12.09 8.58 -14.77
N LEU A 98 12.87 7.53 -15.05
CA LEU A 98 12.33 6.21 -15.37
C LEU A 98 11.57 5.59 -14.17
N ILE A 99 12.14 5.69 -12.97
CA ILE A 99 11.48 5.23 -11.74
C ILE A 99 10.23 6.07 -11.48
N GLY A 100 10.35 7.40 -11.59
CA GLY A 100 9.24 8.34 -11.44
C GLY A 100 8.10 8.08 -12.42
N LYS A 101 8.41 7.76 -13.68
CA LYS A 101 7.42 7.36 -14.69
C LYS A 101 6.65 6.11 -14.28
N GLY A 102 7.34 5.12 -13.71
CA GLY A 102 6.73 3.91 -13.17
C GLY A 102 5.75 4.19 -12.04
N ALA A 103 6.20 4.97 -11.06
CA ALA A 103 5.42 5.35 -9.89
C ALA A 103 4.19 6.19 -10.29
N ALA A 104 4.38 7.20 -11.13
CA ALA A 104 3.31 8.08 -11.60
C ALA A 104 2.27 7.34 -12.45
N GLY A 105 2.72 6.50 -13.40
CA GLY A 105 1.82 5.70 -14.23
C GLY A 105 0.97 4.74 -13.41
N THR A 106 1.58 4.12 -12.40
CA THR A 106 0.88 3.22 -11.48
C THR A 106 -0.13 3.94 -10.60
N LYS A 107 0.25 5.09 -10.03
CA LYS A 107 -0.67 5.95 -9.30
C LYS A 107 -1.87 6.35 -10.15
N GLY A 108 -1.65 6.68 -11.42
CA GLY A 108 -2.72 6.98 -12.38
C GLY A 108 -3.65 5.80 -12.64
N ASP A 109 -3.10 4.59 -12.83
CA ASP A 109 -3.89 3.36 -13.01
C ASP A 109 -4.75 3.05 -11.78
N ASP A 110 -4.16 3.13 -10.58
CA ASP A 110 -4.85 2.87 -9.32
C ASP A 110 -5.96 3.91 -9.08
N THR A 111 -5.65 5.19 -9.27
CA THR A 111 -6.63 6.29 -9.21
C THR A 111 -7.81 6.04 -10.14
N LYS A 112 -7.53 5.66 -11.39
CA LYS A 112 -8.56 5.43 -12.41
C LYS A 112 -9.50 4.29 -12.04
N THR A 113 -8.96 3.18 -11.55
CA THR A 113 -9.76 2.00 -11.22
C THR A 113 -10.51 2.15 -9.89
N LEU A 114 -9.91 2.81 -8.90
CA LEU A 114 -10.51 3.05 -7.59
C LEU A 114 -11.68 4.04 -7.67
N LYS A 115 -11.56 5.06 -8.54
CA LYS A 115 -12.56 6.10 -8.73
C LYS A 115 -13.96 5.57 -9.00
N SER A 116 -14.12 4.48 -9.76
CA SER A 116 -15.43 3.90 -10.02
C SER A 116 -15.85 2.88 -8.97
N ALA A 117 -14.91 2.08 -8.46
CA ALA A 117 -15.16 1.00 -7.52
C ALA A 117 -15.57 1.50 -6.12
N ILE A 118 -15.01 2.64 -5.68
CA ILE A 118 -15.30 3.20 -4.35
C ILE A 118 -16.79 3.44 -4.11
N LEU A 119 -17.55 3.77 -5.17
CA LEU A 119 -19.00 4.02 -5.06
C LEU A 119 -19.77 2.76 -4.64
N ASP A 120 -19.32 1.58 -5.06
CA ASP A 120 -19.96 0.32 -4.67
C ASP A 120 -19.72 0.02 -3.19
N TRP A 121 -18.59 0.47 -2.63
CA TRP A 121 -18.19 0.17 -1.25
C TRP A 121 -18.69 1.18 -0.23
N ILE A 122 -19.02 2.39 -0.65
CA ILE A 122 -19.58 3.41 0.25
C ILE A 122 -21.10 3.39 0.29
N ALA A 123 -21.77 2.72 -0.66
CA ALA A 123 -23.20 2.50 -0.61
C ALA A 123 -23.62 1.93 0.78
N PRO A 124 -24.71 2.45 1.39
CA PRO A 124 -25.30 1.81 2.57
C PRO A 124 -25.75 0.39 2.24
N THR A 125 -25.74 -0.50 3.23
CA THR A 125 -26.04 -1.92 3.00
C THR A 125 -27.46 -2.09 2.47
N GLY A 126 -27.59 -2.59 1.23
CA GLY A 126 -28.88 -2.82 0.60
C GLY A 126 -29.51 -1.60 -0.08
N GLU A 127 -28.82 -0.45 -0.09
CA GLU A 127 -29.33 0.79 -0.67
C GLU A 127 -28.38 1.35 -1.73
N ALA A 128 -28.93 2.14 -2.66
CA ALA A 128 -28.12 2.91 -3.60
C ALA A 128 -27.65 4.23 -2.95
N ILE A 129 -26.59 4.82 -3.50
CA ILE A 129 -26.19 6.17 -3.12
C ILE A 129 -27.23 7.16 -3.67
N HIS A 130 -27.71 8.04 -2.79
CA HIS A 130 -28.68 9.09 -3.14
C HIS A 130 -28.14 10.49 -2.78
N PRO A 131 -28.16 11.44 -3.73
CA PRO A 131 -28.42 11.25 -5.17
C PRO A 131 -27.37 10.35 -5.85
N PRO A 132 -27.68 9.69 -6.99
CA PRO A 132 -26.72 8.83 -7.68
C PRO A 132 -25.45 9.59 -8.10
N LEU A 133 -24.28 9.02 -7.78
CA LEU A 133 -22.98 9.60 -8.17
C LEU A 133 -22.46 9.00 -9.48
N HIS A 134 -21.94 9.85 -10.36
CA HIS A 134 -21.28 9.40 -11.58
C HIS A 134 -19.97 8.64 -11.28
N ARG A 135 -19.79 7.48 -11.91
CA ARG A 135 -18.58 6.65 -11.75
C ARG A 135 -17.32 7.30 -12.30
N ASN A 136 -17.45 8.07 -13.39
CA ASN A 136 -16.32 8.64 -14.13
C ASN A 136 -16.14 10.15 -13.95
N VAL A 137 -17.00 10.81 -13.19
CA VAL A 137 -16.93 12.26 -12.92
C VAL A 137 -17.02 12.45 -11.41
N LYS A 138 -16.15 13.30 -10.85
CA LYS A 138 -16.04 13.50 -9.39
C LYS A 138 -16.66 14.80 -8.90
N VAL A 139 -17.15 15.68 -9.78
CA VAL A 139 -17.59 17.04 -9.42
C VAL A 139 -18.63 17.05 -8.30
N ASP A 140 -19.55 16.08 -8.29
CA ASP A 140 -20.61 15.97 -7.28
C ASP A 140 -20.17 15.20 -6.03
N ARG A 141 -18.93 14.73 -5.94
CA ARG A 141 -18.40 14.04 -4.74
C ARG A 141 -17.84 15.05 -3.74
N GLY A 142 -17.04 14.58 -2.78
CA GLY A 142 -16.52 15.44 -1.73
C GLY A 142 -17.64 15.98 -0.84
N PHE A 143 -17.50 17.22 -0.41
CA PHE A 143 -18.50 17.95 0.39
C PHE A 143 -19.75 18.38 -0.41
N ASN A 144 -19.79 18.12 -1.72
CA ASN A 144 -20.97 18.36 -2.55
C ASN A 144 -22.05 17.28 -2.40
N HIS A 145 -21.77 16.18 -1.72
CA HIS A 145 -22.70 15.06 -1.56
C HIS A 145 -22.68 14.48 -0.15
N GLU A 146 -23.86 14.18 0.40
CA GLU A 146 -24.05 13.71 1.78
C GLU A 146 -23.14 12.55 2.17
N ARG A 147 -23.13 11.47 1.37
CA ARG A 147 -22.33 10.28 1.67
C ARG A 147 -20.82 10.50 1.63
N THR A 148 -20.29 11.11 0.56
CA THR A 148 -18.85 11.35 0.42
C THR A 148 -18.38 12.45 1.36
N GLY A 149 -19.21 13.45 1.62
CA GLY A 149 -18.93 14.54 2.55
C GLY A 149 -18.87 14.05 3.98
N PHE A 150 -19.83 13.21 4.41
CA PHE A 150 -19.78 12.52 5.70
C PHE A 150 -18.45 11.76 5.87
N LEU A 151 -18.07 10.94 4.89
CA LEU A 151 -16.86 10.13 4.95
C LEU A 151 -15.57 10.96 4.99
N LEU A 152 -15.54 12.12 4.33
CA LEU A 152 -14.41 13.04 4.32
C LEU A 152 -14.43 14.06 5.46
N CYS A 153 -15.49 14.11 6.27
CA CYS A 153 -15.58 15.05 7.37
C CYS A 153 -14.48 14.73 8.40
N PRO A 154 -13.64 15.72 8.79
CA PRO A 154 -12.68 15.57 9.87
C PRO A 154 -13.34 15.10 11.15
N VAL A 155 -12.67 14.24 11.91
CA VAL A 155 -13.21 13.70 13.17
C VAL A 155 -13.47 14.75 14.25
N GLY A 156 -12.79 15.90 14.17
CA GLY A 156 -13.02 17.05 15.06
C GLY A 156 -14.24 17.89 14.71
N LEU A 157 -14.97 17.54 13.64
CA LEU A 157 -16.17 18.23 13.17
C LEU A 157 -17.34 17.25 13.12
N ASP A 158 -18.52 17.71 13.51
CA ASP A 158 -19.75 16.92 13.36
C ASP A 158 -20.42 17.26 12.01
N TRP A 159 -20.47 16.25 11.12
CA TRP A 159 -21.16 16.35 9.83
C TRP A 159 -22.66 16.63 10.00
N ASN A 160 -23.27 16.10 11.05
CA ASN A 160 -24.70 16.23 11.31
C ASN A 160 -25.03 17.33 12.32
N ASP A 161 -24.08 18.21 12.64
CA ASP A 161 -24.28 19.25 13.65
C ASP A 161 -25.54 20.08 13.35
N SER A 162 -26.56 19.85 14.18
CA SER A 162 -27.86 20.48 14.07
C SER A 162 -27.86 21.92 14.57
N ALA A 163 -26.80 22.36 15.28
CA ALA A 163 -26.80 23.66 15.92
C ALA A 163 -26.93 24.78 14.89
N TYR A 164 -26.42 24.60 13.65
CA TYR A 164 -26.59 25.61 12.59
C TYR A 164 -26.52 25.11 11.13
N GLY A 165 -26.34 23.82 10.83
CA GLY A 165 -26.15 23.36 9.43
C GLY A 165 -24.87 23.90 8.75
N LEU A 166 -24.07 24.68 9.48
CA LEU A 166 -22.92 25.43 9.01
C LEU A 166 -21.79 24.52 8.55
N THR A 167 -21.54 23.37 9.20
CA THR A 167 -20.39 22.53 8.85
C THR A 167 -20.44 22.09 7.40
N LYS A 168 -21.56 21.52 6.95
CA LYS A 168 -21.73 21.08 5.56
C LYS A 168 -21.59 22.24 4.58
N ASP A 169 -22.28 23.35 4.85
CA ASP A 169 -22.31 24.49 3.94
C ASP A 169 -20.97 25.23 3.88
N ARG A 170 -20.24 25.36 5.00
CA ARG A 170 -18.90 25.97 5.08
C ARG A 170 -17.84 25.10 4.42
N LEU A 171 -17.92 23.78 4.56
CA LEU A 171 -17.06 22.84 3.85
C LEU A 171 -17.34 22.86 2.34
N ARG A 172 -18.62 22.95 1.95
CA ARG A 172 -19.04 23.02 0.54
C ARG A 172 -18.67 24.35 -0.11
N SER A 173 -18.81 25.46 0.60
CA SER A 173 -18.47 26.81 0.11
C SER A 173 -16.96 27.06 0.10
N GLY A 174 -16.18 26.28 0.85
CA GLY A 174 -14.75 26.49 1.06
C GLY A 174 -14.43 27.55 2.13
N GLU A 175 -15.42 28.04 2.87
CA GLU A 175 -15.20 28.91 4.03
C GLU A 175 -14.48 28.17 5.16
N LEU A 176 -14.77 26.87 5.31
CA LEU A 176 -14.04 25.99 6.21
C LEU A 176 -13.03 25.17 5.41
N TRP A 177 -11.75 25.48 5.61
CA TRP A 177 -10.65 24.72 5.05
C TRP A 177 -10.31 23.51 5.92
N VAL A 178 -10.10 22.37 5.30
CA VAL A 178 -9.64 21.13 5.96
C VAL A 178 -8.19 20.88 5.57
N CYS A 179 -7.31 20.92 6.56
CA CYS A 179 -5.89 20.61 6.37
C CYS A 179 -5.70 19.08 6.30
N GLY A 180 -4.66 18.61 5.61
CA GLY A 180 -4.42 17.17 5.41
C GLY A 180 -4.17 16.40 6.71
N ASP A 181 -3.72 17.06 7.77
CA ASP A 181 -3.55 16.48 9.11
C ASP A 181 -4.86 16.31 9.89
N GLN A 182 -5.96 16.93 9.43
CA GLN A 182 -7.29 16.76 10.00
C GLN A 182 -7.96 15.51 9.42
N TRP A 183 -7.67 14.36 10.03
CA TRP A 183 -8.05 13.09 9.44
C TRP A 183 -9.57 12.88 9.33
N PRO A 184 -10.03 12.38 8.17
CA PRO A 184 -11.45 12.18 7.90
C PRO A 184 -11.98 10.90 8.53
N ILE A 185 -13.26 10.88 8.88
CA ILE A 185 -13.91 9.75 9.57
C ILE A 185 -13.80 8.41 8.79
N PHE A 186 -13.60 8.41 7.47
CA PHE A 186 -13.42 7.18 6.70
C PHE A 186 -12.20 6.36 7.13
N VAL A 187 -11.21 6.95 7.81
CA VAL A 187 -10.05 6.19 8.29
C VAL A 187 -10.43 5.28 9.45
N TYR A 188 -11.49 5.58 10.18
CA TYR A 188 -11.87 4.84 11.38
C TYR A 188 -12.81 3.66 11.10
N ALA A 189 -12.63 2.59 11.89
CA ALA A 189 -13.55 1.45 11.92
C ALA A 189 -14.97 1.92 12.18
N ASN A 190 -15.93 1.40 11.40
CA ASN A 190 -17.35 1.78 11.47
C ASN A 190 -17.62 3.29 11.32
N TYR A 191 -16.65 4.08 10.87
CA TYR A 191 -16.74 5.54 10.79
C TYR A 191 -17.07 6.17 12.15
N THR A 192 -16.40 5.72 13.21
CA THR A 192 -16.59 6.21 14.58
C THR A 192 -15.23 6.57 15.19
N TYR A 193 -15.16 7.77 15.77
CA TYR A 193 -13.97 8.28 16.45
C TYR A 193 -14.21 8.34 17.96
N ASP A 194 -13.25 7.86 18.75
CA ASP A 194 -13.27 7.95 20.20
C ASP A 194 -12.23 9.00 20.65
N PRO A 195 -12.63 10.13 21.25
CA PRO A 195 -11.68 11.14 21.72
C PRO A 195 -10.84 10.67 22.93
N GLU A 196 -11.29 9.67 23.68
CA GLU A 196 -10.56 9.11 24.82
C GLU A 196 -9.57 8.01 24.39
N ASP A 197 -9.81 7.38 23.24
CA ASP A 197 -8.90 6.43 22.60
C ASP A 197 -8.77 6.69 21.08
N PRO A 198 -7.95 7.67 20.65
CA PRO A 198 -7.81 8.04 19.24
C PRO A 198 -7.26 6.93 18.34
N TRP A 199 -6.63 5.90 18.88
CA TRP A 199 -6.17 4.74 18.11
C TRP A 199 -7.28 3.73 17.84
N LEU A 200 -8.39 3.80 18.59
CA LEU A 200 -9.49 2.87 18.47
C LEU A 200 -10.08 2.89 17.05
N GLY A 201 -9.81 1.83 16.30
CA GLY A 201 -10.30 1.71 14.94
C GLY A 201 -9.57 2.56 13.90
N LEU A 202 -8.50 3.27 14.25
CA LEU A 202 -7.72 4.08 13.30
C LEU A 202 -7.17 3.20 12.17
N LEU A 203 -7.39 3.65 10.93
CA LEU A 203 -7.08 2.94 9.67
C LEU A 203 -7.72 1.55 9.54
N ARG A 204 -8.74 1.28 10.37
CA ARG A 204 -9.45 -0.01 10.43
C ARG A 204 -10.81 -0.02 9.73
N SER A 205 -11.12 0.99 8.92
CA SER A 205 -12.35 1.00 8.15
C SER A 205 -12.40 -0.10 7.10
N ARG A 206 -13.62 -0.50 6.70
CA ARG A 206 -13.85 -1.50 5.64
C ARG A 206 -13.24 -1.11 4.29
N LEU A 207 -12.84 0.15 4.12
CA LEU A 207 -12.20 0.66 2.92
C LEU A 207 -10.68 0.38 2.93
N LEU A 208 -10.00 0.46 4.08
CA LEU A 208 -8.55 0.65 4.15
C LEU A 208 -7.72 -0.56 4.57
N VAL A 209 -8.19 -1.37 5.53
CA VAL A 209 -7.42 -2.49 6.10
C VAL A 209 -6.96 -3.44 4.99
N TYR A 210 -5.97 -4.29 5.27
CA TYR A 210 -5.61 -5.41 4.40
C TYR A 210 -6.82 -6.18 3.83
N THR A 211 -7.84 -6.44 4.64
CA THR A 211 -9.09 -7.10 4.21
C THR A 211 -10.09 -6.15 3.54
N GLY A 212 -9.85 -4.84 3.67
CA GLY A 212 -10.64 -3.77 3.13
C GLY A 212 -10.61 -3.71 1.61
N ALA A 213 -11.64 -3.09 1.06
CA ALA A 213 -11.91 -3.14 -0.37
C ALA A 213 -10.81 -2.48 -1.21
N ALA A 214 -10.28 -1.32 -0.78
CA ALA A 214 -9.27 -0.59 -1.55
C ALA A 214 -7.91 -1.30 -1.55
N PHE A 215 -7.48 -1.84 -0.39
CA PHE A 215 -6.23 -2.58 -0.29
C PHE A 215 -6.25 -3.81 -1.20
N LYS A 216 -7.32 -4.60 -1.15
CA LYS A 216 -7.51 -5.76 -2.05
C LYS A 216 -7.57 -5.34 -3.51
N HIS A 217 -8.29 -4.28 -3.83
CA HIS A 217 -8.42 -3.80 -5.20
C HIS A 217 -7.06 -3.45 -5.82
N ILE A 218 -6.18 -2.79 -5.06
CA ILE A 218 -4.86 -2.36 -5.53
C ILE A 218 -3.81 -3.47 -5.41
N PHE A 219 -3.73 -4.21 -4.30
CA PHE A 219 -2.64 -5.15 -4.06
C PHE A 219 -2.95 -6.60 -4.44
N THR A 220 -4.22 -7.03 -4.46
CA THR A 220 -4.58 -8.40 -4.86
C THR A 220 -5.22 -8.40 -6.25
N SER A 221 -6.46 -8.00 -6.38
CA SER A 221 -7.11 -7.79 -7.68
C SER A 221 -8.47 -7.10 -7.48
N PRO A 222 -8.96 -6.33 -8.46
CA PRO A 222 -10.32 -5.78 -8.43
C PRO A 222 -11.39 -6.87 -8.22
N SER A 223 -11.20 -8.06 -8.78
CA SER A 223 -12.12 -9.19 -8.64
C SER A 223 -12.13 -9.84 -7.26
N SER A 224 -11.15 -9.58 -6.41
CA SER A 224 -11.02 -10.20 -5.08
C SER A 224 -11.81 -9.50 -3.97
N VAL A 225 -12.45 -8.37 -4.29
CA VAL A 225 -13.26 -7.60 -3.33
C VAL A 225 -14.60 -8.27 -3.05
N GLU A 226 -15.23 -8.91 -4.05
CA GLU A 226 -16.61 -9.42 -3.95
C GLU A 226 -16.78 -10.93 -4.20
N ARG A 227 -15.83 -11.63 -4.84
CA ARG A 227 -16.01 -13.03 -5.30
C ARG A 227 -14.76 -13.88 -5.10
N GLU A 228 -14.92 -15.21 -5.13
CA GLU A 228 -13.81 -16.15 -5.31
C GLU A 228 -12.88 -15.67 -6.45
N PRO A 229 -11.56 -15.70 -6.28
CA PRO A 229 -10.63 -15.05 -7.19
C PRO A 229 -10.67 -15.71 -8.59
N LYS A 230 -11.37 -15.07 -9.52
CA LYS A 230 -11.39 -15.43 -10.96
C LYS A 230 -10.21 -14.83 -11.73
N ALA A 231 -9.17 -14.36 -11.05
CA ALA A 231 -8.05 -13.67 -11.68
C ALA A 231 -7.22 -14.64 -12.54
N THR A 232 -7.07 -14.33 -13.82
CA THR A 232 -6.17 -15.06 -14.75
C THR A 232 -4.71 -14.62 -14.62
N ARG A 233 -4.45 -13.52 -13.89
CA ARG A 233 -3.12 -12.96 -13.62
C ARG A 233 -2.86 -12.88 -12.12
N SER A 234 -1.60 -13.05 -11.72
CA SER A 234 -1.16 -12.85 -10.34
C SER A 234 -1.46 -11.42 -9.88
N GLY A 235 -1.88 -11.27 -8.63
CA GLY A 235 -2.09 -9.94 -8.02
C GLY A 235 -0.80 -9.17 -7.80
N ASN A 236 -0.89 -7.85 -7.65
CA ASN A 236 0.27 -6.95 -7.54
C ASN A 236 1.22 -7.34 -6.39
N ALA A 237 0.68 -7.68 -5.22
CA ALA A 237 1.46 -8.19 -4.09
C ALA A 237 2.25 -9.46 -4.48
N ARG A 238 1.62 -10.40 -5.20
CA ARG A 238 2.28 -11.63 -5.64
C ARG A 238 3.30 -11.37 -6.76
N LEU A 239 2.99 -10.51 -7.71
CA LEU A 239 3.89 -10.14 -8.81
C LEU A 239 5.21 -9.54 -8.30
N HIS A 240 5.13 -8.83 -7.18
CA HIS A 240 6.27 -8.17 -6.56
C HIS A 240 6.76 -8.87 -5.27
N GLY A 241 6.32 -10.09 -4.99
CA GLY A 241 6.80 -10.85 -3.82
C GLY A 241 6.52 -10.17 -2.46
N MET A 242 5.51 -9.31 -2.38
CA MET A 242 5.11 -8.61 -1.16
C MET A 242 4.55 -9.62 -0.15
N THR A 243 5.25 -9.79 0.97
CA THR A 243 4.91 -10.76 2.04
C THR A 243 4.30 -10.12 3.28
N SER A 244 4.40 -8.81 3.40
CA SER A 244 3.85 -8.02 4.51
C SER A 244 3.31 -6.68 4.00
N VAL A 245 2.32 -6.15 4.72
CA VAL A 245 1.84 -4.78 4.54
C VAL A 245 2.89 -3.83 5.09
N THR A 246 3.19 -2.75 4.36
CA THR A 246 4.09 -1.69 4.83
C THR A 246 3.29 -0.49 5.30
N ILE A 247 3.83 0.30 6.23
CA ILE A 247 3.21 1.56 6.69
C ILE A 247 2.93 2.50 5.50
N ALA A 248 3.86 2.57 4.54
CA ALA A 248 3.71 3.38 3.33
C ALA A 248 2.62 2.85 2.40
N SER A 249 2.39 1.53 2.33
CA SER A 249 1.28 0.96 1.57
C SER A 249 -0.07 1.30 2.20
N ILE A 250 -0.17 1.38 3.53
CA ILE A 250 -1.40 1.80 4.22
C ILE A 250 -1.66 3.28 3.96
N ALA A 251 -0.66 4.14 4.16
CA ALA A 251 -0.75 5.57 3.85
C ALA A 251 -1.17 5.79 2.39
N TYR A 252 -0.55 5.06 1.46
CA TYR A 252 -0.89 5.13 0.04
C TYR A 252 -2.36 4.80 -0.23
N ILE A 253 -2.88 3.70 0.34
CA ILE A 253 -4.29 3.31 0.17
C ILE A 253 -5.22 4.36 0.76
N ALA A 254 -4.91 4.89 1.95
CA ALA A 254 -5.69 5.96 2.56
C ALA A 254 -5.75 7.19 1.65
N THR A 255 -4.61 7.64 1.12
CA THR A 255 -4.56 8.79 0.21
C THR A 255 -5.31 8.53 -1.10
N GLN A 256 -5.23 7.32 -1.65
CA GLN A 256 -6.00 6.92 -2.83
C GLN A 256 -7.51 6.95 -2.57
N VAL A 257 -7.96 6.48 -1.40
CA VAL A 257 -9.38 6.52 -1.00
C VAL A 257 -9.85 7.95 -0.79
N TRP A 258 -9.09 8.78 -0.06
CA TRP A 258 -9.39 10.21 0.09
C TRP A 258 -9.59 10.84 -1.28
N PHE A 259 -8.60 10.67 -2.17
CA PHE A 259 -8.71 11.21 -3.51
C PHE A 259 -9.94 10.64 -4.22
N ALA A 260 -10.21 9.35 -4.20
CA ALA A 260 -11.39 8.78 -4.87
C ALA A 260 -12.73 9.35 -4.38
N LEU A 261 -12.81 9.74 -3.09
CA LEU A 261 -13.99 10.34 -2.47
C LEU A 261 -14.10 11.86 -2.68
N SER A 262 -12.99 12.56 -2.94
CA SER A 262 -12.98 14.02 -3.12
C SER A 262 -13.66 14.47 -4.41
N SER A 263 -13.89 15.77 -4.57
CA SER A 263 -14.39 16.36 -5.83
C SER A 263 -13.28 16.67 -6.85
N SER A 264 -12.01 16.69 -6.42
CA SER A 264 -10.86 17.07 -7.25
C SER A 264 -10.70 16.19 -8.49
N SER A 265 -10.44 16.77 -9.65
CA SER A 265 -10.28 15.99 -10.89
C SER A 265 -8.83 15.52 -11.12
N VAL A 266 -7.86 16.09 -10.41
CA VAL A 266 -6.42 15.87 -10.63
C VAL A 266 -5.74 15.49 -9.32
N PHE A 267 -5.02 14.37 -9.32
CA PHE A 267 -4.16 14.00 -8.20
C PHE A 267 -2.81 14.72 -8.38
N SER A 268 -2.65 15.88 -7.74
CA SER A 268 -1.39 16.65 -7.73
C SER A 268 -0.79 16.72 -6.33
N ARG A 269 0.54 16.83 -6.27
CA ARG A 269 1.28 17.18 -5.04
C ARG A 269 0.93 18.61 -4.60
N THR A 270 0.78 19.51 -5.56
CA THR A 270 0.42 20.92 -5.33
C THR A 270 -1.08 21.17 -5.17
N ASP A 271 -1.91 20.12 -5.10
CA ASP A 271 -3.36 20.31 -4.87
C ASP A 271 -3.58 20.66 -3.40
N THR A 272 -3.58 21.96 -3.10
CA THR A 272 -3.89 22.46 -1.77
C THR A 272 -5.32 22.11 -1.40
N THR A 273 -6.27 22.09 -2.34
CA THR A 273 -7.71 21.86 -2.07
C THR A 273 -8.00 20.55 -1.35
N THR A 274 -7.32 19.49 -1.77
CA THR A 274 -7.46 18.16 -1.14
C THR A 274 -6.36 17.93 -0.09
N ASP A 275 -5.25 18.64 -0.20
CA ASP A 275 -4.07 18.56 0.66
C ASP A 275 -3.53 17.12 0.86
N SER A 276 -3.54 16.34 -0.23
CA SER A 276 -3.25 14.90 -0.19
C SER A 276 -1.79 14.58 0.18
N GLU A 277 -0.87 15.53 -0.02
CA GLU A 277 0.53 15.41 0.38
C GLU A 277 0.66 15.51 1.90
N THR A 278 0.11 16.56 2.52
CA THR A 278 0.05 16.70 3.98
C THR A 278 -0.66 15.53 4.63
N PHE A 279 -1.75 15.02 4.05
CA PHE A 279 -2.41 13.83 4.56
C PHE A 279 -1.50 12.58 4.52
N TYR A 280 -0.83 12.34 3.40
CA TYR A 280 0.11 11.22 3.28
C TYR A 280 1.26 11.32 4.29
N HIS A 281 1.85 12.51 4.43
CA HIS A 281 2.96 12.74 5.34
C HIS A 281 2.56 12.67 6.81
N SER A 282 1.41 13.23 7.21
CA SER A 282 0.92 13.15 8.60
C SER A 282 0.70 11.70 9.05
N LEU A 283 0.23 10.81 8.17
CA LEU A 283 0.13 9.38 8.45
C LEU A 283 1.52 8.74 8.64
N LEU A 284 2.47 9.04 7.75
CA LEU A 284 3.83 8.52 7.88
C LEU A 284 4.52 9.03 9.15
N ASP A 285 4.30 10.29 9.53
CA ASP A 285 4.84 10.87 10.75
C ASP A 285 4.33 10.14 11.99
N LEU A 286 3.03 9.82 12.04
CA LEU A 286 2.47 8.96 13.09
C LEU A 286 3.14 7.58 13.10
N PHE A 287 3.27 6.94 11.94
CA PHE A 287 3.81 5.57 11.86
C PHE A 287 5.31 5.48 12.18
N GLU A 288 6.05 6.55 11.95
CA GLU A 288 7.48 6.63 12.22
C GLU A 288 7.77 7.08 13.68
N ASP A 289 6.77 7.52 14.45
CA ASP A 289 6.97 7.87 15.86
C ASP A 289 7.28 6.60 16.67
N PRO A 290 8.46 6.51 17.32
CA PRO A 290 8.82 5.37 18.14
C PRO A 290 7.84 5.07 19.29
N LYS A 291 7.07 6.05 19.74
CA LYS A 291 6.06 5.89 20.81
C LYS A 291 4.85 5.09 20.35
N GLU A 292 4.56 5.14 19.06
CA GLU A 292 3.38 4.53 18.44
C GLU A 292 3.71 3.15 17.84
N SER A 293 4.94 2.66 18.03
CA SER A 293 5.44 1.46 17.33
C SER A 293 4.61 0.21 17.62
N LYS A 294 4.05 0.10 18.83
CA LYS A 294 3.26 -1.06 19.23
C LYS A 294 1.94 -1.12 18.45
N GLU A 295 1.23 -0.01 18.39
CA GLU A 295 -0.03 0.15 17.68
C GLU A 295 0.17 -0.01 16.17
N VAL A 296 1.28 0.52 15.64
CA VAL A 296 1.70 0.36 14.23
C VAL A 296 2.05 -1.10 13.89
N ASP A 297 2.76 -1.80 14.78
CA ASP A 297 3.06 -3.21 14.61
C ASP A 297 1.77 -4.05 14.59
N GLU A 298 0.81 -3.77 15.47
CA GLU A 298 -0.51 -4.44 15.47
C GLU A 298 -1.31 -4.16 14.20
N LEU A 299 -1.17 -2.97 13.59
CA LEU A 299 -1.80 -2.61 12.32
C LEU A 299 -1.19 -3.38 11.14
N THR A 300 0.14 -3.54 11.13
CA THR A 300 0.89 -4.16 10.02
C THR A 300 0.99 -5.69 10.11
N THR A 301 0.76 -6.27 11.30
CA THR A 301 0.82 -7.72 11.56
C THR A 301 -0.32 -8.50 10.88
N CYS A 302 -1.35 -7.84 10.33
CA CYS A 302 -2.33 -8.48 9.46
C CYS A 302 -1.66 -9.06 8.21
N GLN A 303 -1.24 -10.33 8.30
CA GLN A 303 -0.48 -11.02 7.28
C GLN A 303 -1.20 -10.99 5.93
N ILE A 304 -0.41 -10.73 4.90
CA ILE A 304 -0.79 -11.00 3.51
C ILE A 304 -0.88 -12.52 3.37
N CYS A 305 -2.00 -13.12 3.79
CA CYS A 305 -2.30 -14.47 3.37
C CYS A 305 -2.70 -14.39 1.89
N PRO A 306 -1.91 -14.90 0.94
CA PRO A 306 -2.46 -15.16 -0.37
C PRO A 306 -3.69 -16.04 -0.12
N THR A 307 -4.85 -15.63 -0.62
CA THR A 307 -6.07 -16.44 -0.65
C THR A 307 -5.90 -17.71 -1.49
N ALA A 308 -4.69 -17.95 -2.01
CA ALA A 308 -4.16 -19.28 -2.24
C ALA A 308 -3.13 -19.58 -1.15
N SER A 309 -3.58 -19.96 0.05
CA SER A 309 -2.80 -20.94 0.78
C SER A 309 -2.64 -22.07 -0.23
N ALA A 310 -1.40 -22.31 -0.66
CA ALA A 310 -0.98 -23.66 -0.95
C ALA A 310 -1.11 -24.43 0.36
N ALA A 311 -2.35 -24.65 0.80
CA ALA A 311 -2.70 -25.80 1.57
C ALA A 311 -2.22 -26.92 0.67
N LYS A 312 -1.03 -27.44 0.94
CA LYS A 312 -0.74 -28.83 0.67
C LYS A 312 -1.91 -29.54 1.32
N ARG A 313 -2.96 -29.81 0.56
CA ARG A 313 -4.08 -30.62 1.02
C ARG A 313 -3.38 -31.84 1.59
N PRO A 314 -3.51 -32.13 2.90
CA PRO A 314 -2.93 -33.33 3.45
C PRO A 314 -3.43 -34.45 2.54
N VAL A 315 -2.49 -35.17 1.94
CA VAL A 315 -2.80 -36.23 1.00
C VAL A 315 -3.76 -37.16 1.76
N SER A 316 -5.01 -37.28 1.29
CA SER A 316 -6.04 -37.95 2.08
C SER A 316 -5.53 -39.35 2.44
N ALA A 317 -5.81 -39.78 3.68
CA ALA A 317 -5.32 -41.06 4.19
C ALA A 317 -5.66 -42.25 3.26
N ASN A 318 -6.74 -42.12 2.48
CA ASN A 318 -7.22 -43.11 1.52
C ASN A 318 -6.76 -42.90 0.06
N SER A 319 -5.95 -41.89 -0.22
CA SER A 319 -5.46 -41.62 -1.59
C SER A 319 -4.55 -42.74 -2.10
N ALA A 320 -4.57 -42.95 -3.42
CA ALA A 320 -3.65 -43.87 -4.09
C ALA A 320 -2.18 -43.52 -3.79
N LEU A 321 -1.84 -42.23 -3.65
CA LEU A 321 -0.48 -41.78 -3.37
C LEU A 321 0.02 -42.25 -1.99
N MET A 322 -0.82 -42.24 -0.95
CA MET A 322 -0.44 -42.78 0.36
C MET A 322 -0.30 -44.30 0.34
N LYS A 323 -1.18 -45.01 -0.37
CA LYS A 323 -1.08 -46.47 -0.54
C LYS A 323 0.18 -46.88 -1.30
N ILE A 324 0.56 -46.12 -2.33
CA ILE A 324 1.81 -46.36 -3.08
C ILE A 324 3.04 -46.14 -2.17
N ARG A 325 3.05 -45.07 -1.37
CA ARG A 325 4.15 -44.78 -0.43
C ARG A 325 4.27 -45.84 0.68
N GLN A 326 3.15 -46.28 1.25
CA GLN A 326 3.14 -47.36 2.23
C GLN A 326 3.65 -48.67 1.65
N ARG A 327 3.24 -49.03 0.41
CA ARG A 327 3.76 -50.20 -0.29
C ARG A 327 5.27 -50.12 -0.50
N GLN A 328 5.80 -48.96 -0.88
CA GLN A 328 7.25 -48.76 -1.06
C GLN A 328 8.03 -48.86 0.26
N LEU A 329 7.47 -48.36 1.37
CA LEU A 329 8.09 -48.48 2.70
C LEU A 329 8.09 -49.93 3.20
N ALA A 330 6.99 -50.66 2.99
CA ALA A 330 6.91 -52.08 3.33
C ALA A 330 7.92 -52.92 2.52
N LEU A 331 8.06 -52.66 1.21
CA LEU A 331 9.04 -53.33 0.36
C LEU A 331 10.48 -53.04 0.80
N LYS A 332 10.79 -51.81 1.23
CA LYS A 332 12.10 -51.46 1.79
C LYS A 332 12.36 -52.16 3.13
N GLN A 333 11.36 -52.28 3.99
CA GLN A 333 11.50 -52.99 5.28
C GLN A 333 11.74 -54.49 5.07
N VAL A 334 11.07 -55.13 4.10
CA VAL A 334 11.29 -56.54 3.74
C VAL A 334 12.69 -56.77 3.14
N GLN A 335 13.21 -55.81 2.37
CA GLN A 335 14.59 -55.85 1.85
C GLN A 335 15.63 -55.70 2.96
N VAL A 336 15.37 -54.90 3.99
CA VAL A 336 16.29 -54.70 5.12
C VAL A 336 16.24 -55.86 6.12
N SER A 337 15.10 -56.56 6.25
CA SER A 337 14.91 -57.69 7.16
C SER A 337 15.29 -59.06 6.57
N SER A 338 15.79 -59.11 5.33
CA SER A 338 16.30 -60.34 4.71
C SER A 338 17.83 -60.34 4.77
N PRO A 339 18.47 -60.90 5.82
CA PRO A 339 19.92 -61.01 5.85
C PRO A 339 20.39 -61.93 4.71
N ASN A 340 21.42 -61.49 3.99
CA ASN A 340 22.14 -62.26 2.99
C ASN A 340 22.45 -63.66 3.51
N VAL A 341 21.72 -64.67 3.01
CA VAL A 341 22.18 -66.06 3.07
C VAL A 341 23.28 -66.18 2.02
N ILE A 342 24.51 -65.94 2.47
CA ILE A 342 25.71 -66.39 1.75
C ILE A 342 25.73 -67.92 1.92
N SER A 343 25.37 -68.66 0.88
CA SER A 343 25.72 -70.07 0.77
C SER A 343 26.99 -70.19 -0.07
N SER A 344 28.01 -70.72 0.60
CA SER A 344 29.30 -71.25 0.12
C SER A 344 29.24 -72.09 -1.14
#